data_AF-A0A9E9CB65-F1
#
_entry.id   AF-A0A9E9CB65-F1
#
_cell.length_a   1.000
_cell.length_b   1.000
_cell.length_c   1.000
_cell.angle_alpha   90.00
_cell.angle_beta   90.00
_cell.angle_gamma   90.00
#
_symmetry.space_group_name_H-M   'P 1'
#
loop_
_entity.id
_entity.type
_entity.pdbx_description
1 polymer ?
#
loop_
_entity_poly.entity_id
_entity_poly.type
_entity_poly.pdbx_seq_one_letter_code
_entity_poly.pdbx_strand_id
1 'polypeptide(L)'
;MQNRSINVGGSFKGTANRDNSVIHNHIDSADQNVAEVVAEILDQLQQKYPKASEIQKQTVFQMELQQKMRENPTLKARFLSSAKAGGYELVKVLTNNPFVSVPIEIVRGWIEAEP
;
A
#
# COMPACT_ATOMS: atom_id res chain seq x y z
N MET A 1 -48.62 25.96 20.42
CA MET A 1 -47.94 27.09 19.73
C MET A 1 -46.67 26.54 19.11
N GLN A 2 -46.55 26.65 17.79
CA GLN A 2 -45.41 26.16 17.01
C GLN A 2 -44.19 27.05 17.30
N ASN A 3 -43.09 26.48 17.76
CA ASN A 3 -41.86 27.23 17.92
C ASN A 3 -40.98 27.02 16.67
N ARG A 4 -41.01 28.01 15.78
CA ARG A 4 -40.07 28.13 14.66
C ARG A 4 -38.78 28.72 15.23
N SER A 5 -37.68 28.00 15.08
CA SER A 5 -36.35 28.55 15.32
C SER A 5 -35.61 28.63 13.99
N ILE A 6 -35.40 29.86 13.53
CA ILE A 6 -34.49 30.24 12.46
C ILE A 6 -33.19 30.65 13.14
N ASN A 7 -32.03 30.13 12.75
CA ASN A 7 -30.74 30.80 13.02
C ASN A 7 -29.66 30.38 12.00
N VAL A 8 -29.50 31.16 10.92
CA VAL A 8 -28.39 32.09 10.59
C VAL A 8 -27.00 31.43 10.52
N GLY A 9 -26.39 31.54 9.34
CA GLY A 9 -25.05 31.05 9.06
C GLY A 9 -23.95 31.81 9.78
N GLY A 10 -22.81 31.14 9.92
CA GLY A 10 -21.56 31.75 10.33
C GLY A 10 -20.53 30.74 10.83
N SER A 11 -19.34 30.84 10.25
CA SER A 11 -18.05 30.51 10.87
C SER A 11 -17.52 29.07 10.76
N PHE A 12 -16.76 28.86 9.68
CA PHE A 12 -15.60 27.97 9.70
C PHE A 12 -14.57 28.50 10.71
N LYS A 13 -14.36 27.79 11.82
CA LYS A 13 -13.10 27.85 12.58
C LYS A 13 -12.96 26.58 13.44
N GLY A 14 -11.81 25.92 13.27
CA GLY A 14 -11.57 24.54 13.69
C GLY A 14 -11.76 24.25 15.18
N THR A 15 -12.33 23.09 15.45
CA THR A 15 -12.23 22.38 16.71
C THR A 15 -11.03 21.44 16.67
N ALA A 16 -9.92 21.87 17.26
CA ALA A 16 -8.88 20.96 17.72
C ALA A 16 -9.37 20.29 19.01
N ASN A 17 -10.12 19.19 18.87
CA ASN A 17 -10.43 18.31 19.99
C ASN A 17 -9.33 17.23 20.07
N ARG A 18 -8.46 17.38 21.07
CA ARG A 18 -7.68 16.26 21.60
C ARG A 18 -8.64 15.40 22.41
N ASP A 19 -9.17 14.36 21.79
CA ASP A 19 -9.69 13.20 22.51
C ASP A 19 -9.37 11.91 21.72
N ASN A 20 -8.89 10.95 22.49
CA ASN A 20 -8.20 9.75 22.09
C ASN A 20 -9.20 8.67 21.62
N SER A 21 -9.70 8.73 20.37
CA SER A 21 -10.38 7.59 19.73
C SER A 21 -10.65 7.80 18.23
N VAL A 22 -9.62 8.05 17.41
CA VAL A 22 -9.69 7.80 15.96
C VAL A 22 -8.40 7.13 15.50
N ILE A 23 -8.04 6.01 16.15
CA ILE A 23 -7.36 4.93 15.44
C ILE A 23 -8.46 4.14 14.70
N HIS A 24 -9.27 4.84 13.90
CA HIS A 24 -10.13 4.17 12.93
C HIS A 24 -9.24 3.83 11.75
N ASN A 25 -8.73 2.60 11.77
CA ASN A 25 -8.88 1.70 10.63
C ASN A 25 -8.40 2.18 9.25
N HIS A 26 -7.49 3.15 9.19
CA HIS A 26 -6.94 3.62 7.92
C HIS A 26 -5.74 2.77 7.46
N ILE A 27 -5.35 1.78 8.26
CA ILE A 27 -4.28 0.83 7.94
C ILE A 27 -4.85 -0.33 7.10
N ASP A 28 -6.04 -0.84 7.40
CA ASP A 28 -6.54 -2.05 6.73
C ASP A 28 -6.84 -1.87 5.24
N SER A 29 -7.57 -0.82 4.83
CA SER A 29 -7.99 -0.72 3.42
C SER A 29 -6.86 -0.33 2.46
N ALA A 30 -5.90 0.47 2.90
CA ALA A 30 -4.78 0.91 2.08
C ALA A 30 -3.71 -0.19 1.97
N ASP A 31 -3.40 -0.86 3.08
CA ASP A 31 -2.44 -1.97 3.09
C ASP A 31 -2.99 -3.18 2.34
N GLN A 32 -4.29 -3.50 2.49
CA GLN A 32 -4.94 -4.56 1.72
C GLN A 32 -4.89 -4.26 0.22
N ASN A 33 -5.20 -3.03 -0.20
CA ASN A 33 -5.15 -2.67 -1.61
C ASN A 33 -3.73 -2.76 -2.21
N VAL A 34 -2.70 -2.41 -1.45
CA VAL A 34 -1.30 -2.57 -1.91
C VAL A 34 -0.89 -4.04 -1.94
N ALA A 35 -1.19 -4.79 -0.88
CA ALA A 35 -0.86 -6.21 -0.79
C ALA A 35 -1.54 -7.03 -1.90
N GLU A 36 -2.78 -6.72 -2.22
CA GLU A 36 -3.55 -7.32 -3.32
C GLU A 36 -2.88 -7.07 -4.67
N VAL A 37 -2.52 -5.82 -4.99
CA VAL A 37 -1.81 -5.50 -6.23
C VAL A 37 -0.46 -6.20 -6.31
N VAL A 38 0.29 -6.29 -5.21
CA VAL A 38 1.57 -7.01 -5.19
C VAL A 38 1.36 -8.50 -5.38
N ALA A 39 0.32 -9.09 -4.77
CA ALA A 39 -0.02 -10.49 -4.96
C ALA A 39 -0.39 -10.79 -6.41
N GLU A 40 -1.19 -9.93 -7.05
CA GLU A 40 -1.55 -10.06 -8.47
C GLU A 40 -0.31 -10.04 -9.38
N ILE A 41 0.66 -9.14 -9.12
CA ILE A 41 1.93 -9.10 -9.86
C ILE A 41 2.66 -10.44 -9.71
N LEU A 42 2.76 -10.96 -8.50
CA LEU A 42 3.46 -12.21 -8.22
C LEU A 42 2.79 -13.42 -8.89
N ASP A 43 1.46 -13.49 -8.85
CA ASP A 43 0.69 -14.55 -9.53
C ASP A 43 0.87 -14.50 -11.04
N GLN A 44 0.84 -13.30 -11.65
CA GLN A 44 1.10 -13.12 -13.08
C GLN A 44 2.51 -13.56 -13.45
N LEU A 45 3.50 -13.19 -12.64
CA LEU A 45 4.89 -13.56 -12.86
C LEU A 45 5.13 -15.06 -12.69
N GLN A 46 4.46 -15.70 -11.74
CA GLN A 46 4.50 -17.15 -11.55
C GLN A 46 4.03 -17.91 -12.79
N GLN A 47 2.94 -17.44 -13.42
CA GLN A 47 2.41 -18.05 -14.64
C GLN A 47 3.32 -17.79 -15.85
N LYS A 48 3.91 -16.59 -15.94
CA LYS A 48 4.75 -16.19 -17.07
C LYS A 48 6.15 -16.77 -17.01
N TYR A 49 6.69 -16.98 -15.81
CA TYR A 49 8.06 -17.43 -15.58
C TYR A 49 8.17 -18.62 -14.60
N PRO A 50 7.46 -19.75 -14.84
CA PRO A 50 7.41 -20.87 -13.89
C PRO A 50 8.75 -21.60 -13.70
N LYS A 51 9.68 -21.45 -14.67
CA LYS A 51 11.00 -22.12 -14.67
C LYS A 51 12.17 -21.14 -14.52
N ALA A 52 11.90 -19.88 -14.21
CA ALA A 52 12.96 -18.90 -13.99
C ALA A 52 13.79 -19.26 -12.76
N SER A 53 15.08 -18.93 -12.80
CA SER A 53 15.96 -19.05 -11.64
C SER A 53 15.57 -18.03 -10.57
N GLU A 54 16.01 -18.24 -9.33
CA GLU A 54 15.69 -17.32 -8.22
C GLU A 54 16.10 -15.87 -8.50
N ILE A 55 17.29 -15.68 -9.07
CA ILE A 55 17.81 -14.36 -9.45
C ILE A 55 16.93 -13.72 -10.52
N GLN A 56 16.51 -14.51 -11.52
CA GLN A 56 15.62 -14.02 -12.58
C GLN A 56 14.26 -13.62 -12.01
N LYS A 57 13.69 -14.43 -11.11
CA LYS A 57 12.40 -14.15 -10.45
C LYS A 57 12.42 -12.83 -9.69
N GLN A 58 13.45 -12.59 -8.87
CA GLN A 58 13.63 -11.33 -8.15
C GLN A 58 13.78 -10.14 -9.10
N THR A 59 14.56 -10.31 -10.18
CA THR A 59 14.78 -9.26 -11.17
C THR A 59 13.47 -8.89 -11.90
N VAL A 60 12.72 -9.88 -12.39
CA VAL A 60 11.45 -9.60 -13.10
C VAL A 60 10.39 -9.05 -12.15
N PHE A 61 10.38 -9.49 -10.88
CA PHE A 61 9.50 -8.91 -9.87
C PHE A 61 9.81 -7.45 -9.62
N GLN A 62 11.08 -7.10 -9.40
CA GLN A 62 11.50 -5.71 -9.24
C GLN A 62 11.07 -4.85 -10.44
N MET A 63 11.34 -5.32 -11.66
CA MET A 63 11.03 -4.57 -12.88
C MET A 63 9.52 -4.33 -13.06
N GLU A 64 8.69 -5.36 -12.87
CA GLU A 64 7.23 -5.23 -12.99
C GLU A 64 6.64 -4.34 -11.88
N LEU A 65 7.13 -4.49 -10.64
CA LEU A 65 6.66 -3.67 -9.54
C LEU A 65 6.99 -2.19 -9.75
N GLN A 66 8.23 -1.88 -10.15
CA GLN A 66 8.64 -0.52 -10.50
C GLN A 66 7.82 0.01 -11.69
N GLN A 67 7.57 -0.80 -12.71
CA GLN A 67 6.71 -0.41 -13.84
C GLN A 67 5.30 -0.03 -13.38
N LYS A 68 4.67 -0.84 -12.53
CA LYS A 68 3.34 -0.55 -11.96
C LYS A 68 3.32 0.72 -11.12
N MET A 69 4.40 0.98 -10.39
CA MET A 69 4.55 2.20 -9.59
C MET A 69 4.82 3.45 -10.43
N ARG A 70 5.49 3.32 -11.58
CA ARG A 70 5.61 4.40 -12.58
C ARG A 70 4.27 4.74 -13.22
N GLU A 71 3.48 3.71 -13.57
CA GLU A 71 2.12 3.87 -14.11
C GLU A 71 1.15 4.44 -13.08
N ASN A 72 1.33 4.10 -11.80
CA ASN A 72 0.50 4.55 -10.70
C ASN A 72 1.33 5.11 -9.53
N PRO A 73 1.66 6.41 -9.53
CA PRO A 73 2.41 7.04 -8.44
C PRO A 73 1.72 6.97 -7.07
N THR A 74 0.39 6.84 -7.05
CA THR A 74 -0.36 6.65 -5.80
C THR A 74 -0.06 5.29 -5.18
N LEU A 75 0.11 4.25 -6.01
CA LEU A 75 0.55 2.93 -5.56
C LEU A 75 1.95 2.99 -4.95
N LYS A 76 2.89 3.73 -5.56
CA LYS A 76 4.24 3.95 -5.00
C LYS A 76 4.18 4.57 -3.60
N ALA A 77 3.42 5.66 -3.46
CA ALA A 77 3.29 6.35 -2.18
C ALA A 77 2.64 5.47 -1.09
N ARG A 78 1.58 4.74 -1.45
CA ARG A 78 0.91 3.80 -0.55
C ARG A 78 1.83 2.66 -0.15
N PHE A 79 2.53 2.05 -1.11
CA PHE A 79 3.49 0.99 -0.83
C PHE A 79 4.57 1.43 0.15
N LEU A 80 5.19 2.60 -0.07
CA LEU A 80 6.22 3.11 0.86
C LEU A 80 5.65 3.40 2.25
N SER A 81 4.42 3.90 2.33
CA SER A 81 3.72 4.12 3.59
C SER A 81 3.45 2.79 4.32
N SER A 82 2.90 1.79 3.62
CA SER A 82 2.62 0.45 4.14
C SER A 82 3.91 -0.25 4.58
N ALA A 83 4.97 -0.16 3.76
CA ALA A 83 6.28 -0.73 4.08
C ALA A 83 6.87 -0.12 5.35
N LYS A 84 6.83 1.21 5.48
CA LYS A 84 7.32 1.91 6.68
C LYS A 84 6.49 1.59 7.93
N ALA A 85 5.18 1.39 7.77
CA ALA A 85 4.30 0.98 8.87
C ALA A 85 4.44 -0.50 9.25
N GLY A 86 5.14 -1.30 8.45
CA GLY A 86 5.22 -2.75 8.63
C GLY A 86 3.90 -3.46 8.31
N GLY A 87 3.21 -3.01 7.26
CA GLY A 87 1.89 -3.51 6.84
C GLY A 87 1.84 -5.03 6.76
N TYR A 88 1.05 -5.63 7.65
CA TYR A 88 1.05 -7.08 7.91
C TYR A 88 0.74 -7.91 6.67
N GLU A 89 -0.26 -7.51 5.89
CA GLU A 89 -0.66 -8.22 4.67
C GLU A 89 0.42 -8.13 3.58
N LEU A 90 1.07 -6.97 3.44
CA LEU A 90 2.14 -6.80 2.47
C LEU A 90 3.37 -7.65 2.83
N VAL A 91 3.70 -7.72 4.13
CA VAL A 91 4.77 -8.60 4.63
C VAL A 91 4.45 -10.06 4.32
N LYS A 92 3.22 -10.53 4.59
CA LYS A 92 2.80 -11.90 4.25
C LYS A 92 2.95 -12.19 2.78
N VAL A 93 2.45 -11.32 1.91
CA VAL A 93 2.52 -11.52 0.45
C VAL A 93 3.98 -11.64 0.00
N LEU A 94 4.85 -10.76 0.49
CA LEU A 94 6.27 -10.75 0.07
C LEU A 94 7.10 -11.91 0.64
N THR A 95 6.69 -12.51 1.75
CA THR A 95 7.45 -13.58 2.44
C THR A 95 6.88 -14.98 2.25
N ASN A 96 5.59 -15.11 1.92
CA ASN A 96 4.91 -16.39 1.76
C ASN A 96 4.49 -16.70 0.31
N ASN A 97 5.00 -15.96 -0.68
CA ASN A 97 4.68 -16.24 -2.08
C ASN A 97 5.65 -17.26 -2.71
N PRO A 98 5.16 -18.28 -3.44
CA PRO A 98 5.99 -19.31 -4.05
C PRO A 98 6.83 -18.83 -5.24
N PHE A 99 6.49 -17.67 -5.83
CA PHE A 99 7.29 -17.06 -6.88
C PHE A 99 8.57 -16.46 -6.31
N VAL A 100 8.46 -15.65 -5.26
CA VAL A 100 9.56 -14.95 -4.60
C VAL A 100 9.29 -14.79 -3.10
N SER A 101 10.35 -14.92 -2.29
CA SER A 101 10.32 -14.61 -0.86
C SER A 101 11.39 -13.56 -0.56
N VAL A 102 10.99 -12.29 -0.43
CA VAL A 102 11.90 -11.16 -0.24
C VAL A 102 11.41 -10.29 0.92
N PRO A 103 12.30 -9.89 1.86
CA PRO A 103 11.96 -8.95 2.92
C PRO A 103 11.47 -7.61 2.36
N ILE A 104 10.45 -7.04 3.00
CA ILE A 104 9.84 -5.76 2.59
C ILE A 104 10.86 -4.60 2.52
N GLU A 105 11.89 -4.61 3.36
CA GLU A 105 12.96 -3.61 3.36
C GLU A 105 13.80 -3.64 2.08
N ILE A 106 14.01 -4.82 1.48
CA ILE A 106 14.73 -4.94 0.21
C ILE A 106 13.89 -4.32 -0.90
N VAL A 107 12.59 -4.66 -0.95
CA VAL A 107 11.67 -4.11 -1.94
C VAL A 107 11.59 -2.59 -1.82
N ARG A 108 11.47 -2.08 -0.60
CA ARG A 108 11.50 -0.64 -0.32
C ARG A 108 12.77 0.02 -0.87
N GLY A 109 13.94 -0.59 -0.65
CA GLY A 109 15.21 -0.11 -1.19
C GLY A 109 15.21 0.04 -2.72
N TRP A 110 14.58 -0.88 -3.45
CA TRP A 110 14.45 -0.78 -4.92
C TRP A 110 13.58 0.39 -5.37
N ILE A 111 12.52 0.68 -4.62
CA ILE A 111 11.55 1.73 -4.96
C ILE A 111 12.09 3.13 -4.59
N GLU A 112 12.87 3.23 -3.51
CA GLU A 112 13.53 4.47 -3.08
C GLU A 112 14.75 4.81 -3.92
N ALA A 113 15.47 3.80 -4.44
CA ALA A 113 16.61 4.00 -5.34
C ALA A 113 16.20 4.39 -6.77
N GLU A 114 14.91 4.31 -7.10
CA GLU A 114 14.38 4.74 -8.40
C GLU A 114 14.22 6.28 -8.43
N PRO A 115 14.94 6.98 -9.33
CA PRO A 115 14.95 8.45 -9.41
C PRO A 115 13.63 9.07 -9.84
#